data_AF-A0A847HA81-F1
#
_entry.id   AF-A0A847HA81-F1
#
_cell.length_a   1.000
_cell.length_b   1.000
_cell.length_c   1.000
_cell.angle_alpha   90.00
_cell.angle_beta   90.00
_cell.angle_gamma   90.00
#
_symmetry.space_group_name_H-M   'P 1'
#
loop_
_entity.id
_entity.type
_entity.pdbx_description
1 polymer ?
#
loop_
_entity_poly.entity_id
_entity_poly.type
_entity_poly.pdbx_seq_one_letter_code
_entity_poly.pdbx_strand_id
1 'polypeptide(L)'
;MSTFSVDPDRARLLAGELLDAASRLPDTPLPHADTSAGLGRFAGSLHGALAHLDDQTRRVHDRARVLAERSWRVIDAAEHTDRASAARLGRLP
;
A
#
# COMPACT_ATOMS: atom_id res chain seq x y z
N MET A 1 13.22 16.10 2.51
CA MET A 1 12.34 14.91 2.56
C MET A 1 12.78 13.96 1.46
N SER A 2 13.32 12.79 1.80
CA SER A 2 13.67 11.77 0.81
C SER A 2 12.41 10.97 0.49
N THR A 3 11.84 11.16 -0.71
CA THR A 3 10.75 10.33 -1.20
C THR A 3 11.30 8.95 -1.53
N PHE A 4 10.93 7.97 -0.72
CA PHE A 4 11.24 6.56 -0.97
C PHE A 4 10.60 6.15 -2.30
N SER A 5 11.42 6.00 -3.34
CA SER A 5 11.01 5.53 -4.66
C SER A 5 11.49 4.10 -4.81
N VAL A 6 10.56 3.15 -4.81
CA VAL A 6 10.84 1.75 -5.15
C VAL A 6 10.36 1.54 -6.57
N ASP A 7 11.29 1.19 -7.45
CA ASP A 7 10.97 0.68 -8.78
C ASP A 7 10.50 -0.78 -8.64
N PRO A 8 9.21 -1.06 -8.85
CA PRO A 8 8.66 -2.39 -8.63
C PRO A 8 9.17 -3.41 -9.65
N ASP A 9 9.52 -2.98 -10.86
CA ASP A 9 10.02 -3.89 -11.90
C ASP A 9 11.46 -4.27 -11.62
N ARG A 10 12.26 -3.33 -11.14
CA ARG A 10 13.61 -3.62 -10.66
C ARG A 10 13.61 -4.51 -9.41
N ALA A 11 12.66 -4.32 -8.49
CA ALA A 11 12.51 -5.19 -7.32
C ALA A 11 12.13 -6.63 -7.71
N ARG A 12 11.24 -6.80 -8.69
CA ARG A 12 10.85 -8.12 -9.22
C ARG A 12 12.02 -8.82 -9.92
N LEU A 13 12.80 -8.09 -10.70
CA LEU A 13 13.98 -8.63 -11.39
C LEU A 13 15.00 -9.19 -10.40
N LEU A 14 15.35 -8.42 -9.37
CA LEU A 14 16.30 -8.85 -8.33
C LEU A 14 15.78 -10.05 -7.52
N ALA A 15 14.48 -10.10 -7.23
CA ALA A 15 13.86 -11.25 -6.56
C ALA A 15 13.91 -12.51 -7.44
N GLY A 16 13.74 -12.36 -8.77
CA GLY A 16 13.85 -13.44 -9.74
C GLY A 16 15.28 -14.00 -9.85
N GLU A 17 16.28 -13.12 -9.95
CA GLU A 17 17.70 -13.51 -9.96
C GLU A 17 18.10 -14.28 -8.70
N LEU A 18 17.54 -13.90 -7.55
CA LEU A 18 17.81 -14.54 -6.26
C LEU A 18 17.14 -15.91 -6.15
N LEU A 19 15.90 -16.04 -6.63
CA LEU A 19 15.21 -17.33 -6.70
C LEU A 19 15.96 -18.31 -7.63
N ASP A 20 16.42 -17.82 -8.78
CA ASP A 20 17.21 -18.60 -9.73
C ASP A 20 18.58 -19.01 -9.14
N ALA A 21 19.28 -18.09 -8.47
CA ALA A 21 20.52 -18.39 -7.76
C ALA A 21 20.33 -19.39 -6.61
N ALA A 22 19.23 -19.30 -5.87
CA ALA A 22 18.91 -20.25 -4.79
C ALA A 22 18.49 -21.64 -5.32
N SER A 23 17.95 -21.70 -6.54
CA SER A 23 17.51 -22.95 -7.19
C SER A 23 18.66 -23.72 -7.82
N ARG A 24 19.82 -23.09 -8.04
CA ARG A 24 21.02 -23.73 -8.57
C ARG A 24 22.01 -23.98 -7.42
N LEU A 25 21.98 -25.18 -6.86
CA LEU A 25 22.97 -25.59 -5.87
C LEU A 25 24.34 -25.72 -6.56
N PRO A 26 25.37 -25.00 -6.13
CA PRO A 26 26.70 -25.16 -6.73
C PRO A 26 27.32 -26.48 -6.25
N ASP A 27 27.86 -27.27 -7.19
CA ASP A 27 28.62 -28.51 -6.92
C ASP A 27 30.03 -28.25 -6.34
N THR A 28 30.37 -26.99 -6.08
CA THR A 28 31.68 -26.57 -5.58
C THR A 28 31.68 -26.48 -4.05
N PRO A 29 32.62 -27.12 -3.34
CA PRO A 29 32.69 -27.02 -1.88
C PRO A 29 33.00 -25.57 -1.47
N LEU A 30 32.13 -24.99 -0.65
CA LEU A 30 32.16 -23.56 -0.32
C LEU A 30 33.07 -23.25 0.89
N PRO A 31 33.99 -22.27 0.77
CA PRO A 31 34.50 -21.55 1.93
C PRO A 31 33.33 -20.90 2.66
N HIS A 32 33.23 -21.15 3.97
CA HIS A 32 32.16 -20.61 4.80
C HIS A 32 32.44 -19.16 5.20
N ALA A 33 31.37 -18.36 5.17
CA ALA A 33 31.24 -16.97 5.61
C ALA A 33 31.65 -15.90 4.57
N ASP A 34 30.65 -15.43 3.79
CA ASP A 34 30.40 -14.00 3.54
C ASP A 34 29.16 -13.76 2.64
N THR A 35 28.68 -14.80 1.95
CA THR A 35 27.44 -14.77 1.15
C THR A 35 26.16 -14.64 2.00
N SER A 36 26.16 -15.14 3.24
CA SER A 36 24.99 -15.12 4.13
C SER A 36 24.70 -13.74 4.72
N ALA A 37 25.72 -12.94 5.00
CA ALA A 37 25.56 -11.64 5.67
C ALA A 37 24.94 -10.58 4.74
N GLY A 38 25.39 -10.53 3.47
CA GLY A 38 24.84 -9.63 2.46
C GLY A 38 23.39 -9.95 2.10
N LEU A 39 23.10 -11.25 1.91
CA LEU A 39 21.76 -11.75 1.63
C LEU A 39 20.79 -11.45 2.79
N GLY A 40 21.23 -11.68 4.04
CA GLY A 40 20.42 -11.41 5.23
C GLY A 40 20.06 -9.91 5.36
N ARG A 41 21.01 -9.02 5.10
CA ARG A 41 20.77 -7.56 5.14
C ARG A 41 19.79 -7.11 4.06
N PHE A 42 19.91 -7.66 2.84
CA PHE A 42 18.99 -7.37 1.76
C PHE A 42 17.58 -7.90 2.07
N ALA A 43 17.45 -9.16 2.49
CA ALA A 43 16.17 -9.76 2.85
C ALA A 43 15.45 -8.99 3.97
N GLY A 44 16.19 -8.56 4.99
CA GLY A 44 15.65 -7.71 6.06
C GLY A 44 15.19 -6.34 5.56
N SER A 45 15.95 -5.72 4.66
CA SER A 45 15.58 -4.44 4.04
C SER A 45 14.33 -4.56 3.16
N LEU A 46 14.22 -5.63 2.38
CA LEU A 46 13.05 -5.95 1.57
C LEU A 46 11.82 -6.18 2.44
N HIS A 47 11.95 -6.98 3.51
CA HIS A 47 10.87 -7.21 4.45
C HIS A 47 10.38 -5.92 5.10
N GLY A 48 11.30 -5.05 5.54
CA GLY A 48 10.96 -3.75 6.10
C GLY A 48 10.26 -2.83 5.10
N ALA A 49 10.71 -2.80 3.85
CA ALA A 49 10.08 -2.02 2.79
C ALA A 49 8.65 -2.51 2.49
N LEU A 50 8.44 -3.83 2.44
CA LEU A 50 7.12 -4.42 2.22
C LEU A 50 6.16 -4.14 3.39
N ALA A 51 6.65 -4.27 4.63
CA ALA A 51 5.86 -3.95 5.83
C ALA A 51 5.46 -2.46 5.85
N HIS A 52 6.37 -1.56 5.46
CA HIS A 52 6.07 -0.14 5.36
C HIS A 52 5.02 0.15 4.27
N LEU A 53 5.13 -0.49 3.10
CA LEU A 53 4.16 -0.35 2.02
C LEU A 53 2.76 -0.83 2.42
N ASP A 54 2.67 -1.94 3.14
CA ASP A 54 1.40 -2.47 3.68
C ASP A 54 0.74 -1.48 4.66
N ASP A 55 1.51 -0.90 5.59
CA ASP A 55 1.03 0.15 6.51
C ASP A 55 0.52 1.40 5.76
N GLN A 56 1.27 1.88 4.75
CA GLN A 56 0.82 3.03 3.96
C GLN A 56 -0.45 2.74 3.17
N THR A 57 -0.56 1.54 2.58
CA THR A 57 -1.75 1.10 1.86
C THR A 57 -2.98 1.10 2.77
N ARG A 58 -2.86 0.57 3.99
CA ARG A 58 -3.94 0.58 4.98
C ARG A 58 -4.38 2.01 5.33
N ARG A 59 -3.44 2.92 5.55
CA ARG A 59 -3.76 4.33 5.86
C ARG A 59 -4.51 5.03 4.73
N VAL A 60 -4.14 4.75 3.47
CA VAL A 60 -4.86 5.29 2.31
C VAL A 60 -6.29 4.76 2.26
N HIS A 61 -6.49 3.46 2.51
CA HIS A 61 -7.83 2.87 2.59
C HIS A 61 -8.68 3.48 3.72
N ASP A 62 -8.11 3.64 4.91
CA ASP A 62 -8.82 4.26 6.04
C ASP A 62 -9.22 5.70 5.74
N ARG A 63 -8.33 6.47 5.10
CA ARG A 63 -8.64 7.84 4.69
C ARG A 63 -9.73 7.89 3.62
N ALA A 64 -9.69 6.98 2.65
CA ALA A 64 -10.72 6.88 1.63
C ALA A 64 -12.09 6.52 2.25
N ARG A 65 -12.11 5.62 3.24
CA ARG A 65 -13.31 5.28 3.99
C ARG A 65 -13.89 6.49 4.73
N VAL A 66 -13.06 7.21 5.48
CA VAL A 66 -13.51 8.43 6.20
C VAL A 66 -14.05 9.48 5.24
N LEU A 67 -13.42 9.65 4.07
CA LEU A 67 -13.91 10.57 3.04
C LEU A 67 -15.28 10.13 2.52
N ALA A 68 -15.46 8.85 2.20
CA ALA A 68 -16.73 8.30 1.74
C ALA A 68 -17.86 8.48 2.78
N GLU A 69 -17.58 8.19 4.05
CA GLU A 69 -18.55 8.38 5.14
C GLU A 69 -18.95 9.85 5.30
N ARG A 70 -18.00 10.79 5.17
CA ARG A 70 -18.30 12.23 5.21
C ARG A 70 -19.13 12.67 4.00
N SER A 71 -18.76 12.23 2.80
CA SER A 71 -19.51 12.52 1.57
C SER A 71 -20.95 12.04 1.68
N TRP A 72 -21.17 10.83 2.21
CA TRP A 72 -22.51 10.28 2.40
C TRP A 72 -23.36 11.16 3.33
N ARG A 73 -22.82 11.61 4.47
CA ARG A 73 -23.54 12.50 5.40
C ARG A 73 -23.90 13.84 4.76
N VAL A 74 -23.01 14.39 3.93
CA VAL A 74 -23.27 15.65 3.22
C VAL A 74 -24.41 15.47 2.22
N ILE A 75 -24.42 14.37 1.45
CA ILE A 75 -25.48 14.06 0.50
C ILE A 75 -26.82 13.90 1.22
N ASP A 76 -26.86 13.11 2.30
CA ASP A 76 -28.09 12.90 3.09
C ASP A 76 -28.65 14.22 3.66
N ALA A 77 -27.77 15.08 4.18
CA ALA A 77 -28.17 16.41 4.66
C ALA A 77 -28.70 17.31 3.54
N ALA A 78 -28.09 17.27 2.36
CA ALA A 78 -28.53 18.02 1.20
C ALA A 78 -29.92 17.55 0.73
N GLU A 79 -30.13 16.24 0.62
CA GLU A 79 -31.44 15.68 0.27
C GLU A 79 -32.51 16.03 1.30
N HIS A 80 -32.18 15.98 2.59
CA HIS A 80 -33.11 16.35 3.65
C HIS A 80 -33.51 17.83 3.54
N THR A 81 -32.54 18.71 3.27
CA THR A 81 -32.75 20.14 3.10
C THR A 81 -33.60 20.44 1.87
N ASP A 82 -33.36 19.75 0.77
CA ASP A 82 -34.13 19.88 -0.47
C ASP A 82 -35.59 19.45 -0.26
N ARG A 83 -35.81 18.27 0.34
CA ARG A 83 -37.16 17.79 0.72
C ARG A 83 -37.89 18.77 1.64
N ALA A 84 -37.21 19.33 2.63
CA ALA A 84 -37.79 20.32 3.54
C ALA A 84 -38.13 21.65 2.84
N SER A 85 -37.38 22.02 1.81
CA SER A 85 -37.62 23.22 1.01
C SER A 85 -38.80 23.03 0.05
N ALA A 86 -38.85 21.89 -0.65
CA ALA A 86 -39.98 21.50 -1.50
C ALA A 86 -41.30 21.46 -0.70
N ALA A 87 -41.27 20.87 0.51
CA ALA A 87 -42.44 20.83 1.38
C ALA A 87 -42.90 22.20 1.87
N ARG A 88 -42.00 23.18 2.00
CA ARG A 88 -42.34 24.57 2.33
C ARG A 88 -42.96 25.29 1.15
N LEU A 89 -42.39 25.12 -0.05
CA LEU A 89 -42.92 25.70 -1.28
C LEU A 89 -44.33 25.17 -1.61
N GLY A 90 -44.55 23.86 -1.48
CA GLY A 90 -45.88 23.26 -1.70
C GLY A 90 -46.96 23.65 -0.67
N ARG A 91 -46.60 24.37 0.39
CA ARG A 91 -47.53 24.93 1.40
C ARG A 91 -47.72 26.44 1.28
N LEU A 92 -47.03 27.10 0.34
CA LEU A 92 -47.33 28.48 0.02
C LEU A 92 -48.69 28.54 -0.70
N PRO A 93 -49.59 29.48 -0.33
CA PRO A 93 -50.92 29.60 -0.91
C PRO A 93 -50.89 29.99 -2.40
#